data_AF-A0AAD8A058-F1
#
_entry.id   AF-A0AAD8A058-F1
#
_cell.length_a   1.000
_cell.length_b   1.000
_cell.length_c   1.000
_cell.angle_alpha   90.00
_cell.angle_beta   90.00
_cell.angle_gamma   90.00
#
_symmetry.space_group_name_H-M   'P 1'
#
loop_
_entity.id
_entity.type
_entity.pdbx_description
1 polymer ?
#
loop_
_entity_poly.entity_id
_entity_poly.type
_entity_poly.pdbx_seq_one_letter_code
_entity_poly.pdbx_strand_id
1 'polypeptide(L)' 'FVAISGLIYGQCIDECTREWHPLCGIDGDNNNRTFGNLCVYELYNCQNPSN' A
#
# COMPACT_ATOMS: atom_id res chain seq x y z
N PHE A 1 21.00 5.71 3.58
CA PHE A 1 21.34 4.43 4.23
C PHE A 1 20.81 3.33 3.34
N VAL A 2 21.66 2.75 2.49
CA VAL A 2 21.29 1.67 1.56
C VAL A 2 21.94 0.39 2.10
N ALA A 3 21.14 -0.64 2.37
CA ALA A 3 21.64 -1.93 2.79
C ALA A 3 21.76 -2.86 1.57
N ILE A 4 23.00 -3.23 1.28
CA ILE A 4 23.45 -4.16 0.26
C ILE A 4 23.42 -5.58 0.84
N SER A 5 22.39 -6.37 0.51
CA SER A 5 22.43 -7.84 0.62
C SER A 5 21.09 -8.47 0.19
N GLY A 6 20.91 -8.66 -1.12
CA GLY A 6 20.48 -9.95 -1.69
C GLY A 6 19.17 -10.63 -1.30
N LEU A 7 18.24 -10.05 -0.51
CA LEU A 7 16.87 -10.56 -0.35
C LEU A 7 15.91 -9.41 -0.01
N ILE A 8 15.13 -8.92 -0.98
CA ILE A 8 13.94 -8.08 -0.73
C ILE A 8 12.72 -8.75 -1.37
N TYR A 9 12.42 -9.98 -0.94
CA TYR A 9 11.12 -10.59 -1.19
C TYR A 9 10.26 -10.33 0.04
N GLY A 10 9.46 -9.25 0.01
CA GLY A 10 8.44 -9.00 1.03
C GLY A 10 8.39 -7.61 1.66
N GLN A 11 9.05 -6.59 1.11
CA GLN A 11 8.86 -5.21 1.58
C GLN A 11 8.02 -4.42 0.58
N CYS A 12 6.81 -4.06 1.00
CA CYS A 12 5.97 -3.13 0.29
C CYS A 12 6.65 -1.76 0.19
N ILE A 13 6.42 -1.03 -0.90
CA ILE A 13 6.87 0.36 -1.06
C ILE A 13 6.20 1.19 0.03
N ASP A 14 6.95 1.67 1.02
CA ASP A 14 6.45 2.45 2.14
C ASP A 14 6.50 3.98 1.90
N GLU A 15 6.95 4.39 0.72
CA GLU A 15 7.06 5.79 0.32
C GLU A 15 5.99 6.15 -0.74
N CYS A 16 4.96 6.88 -0.32
CA CYS A 16 3.98 7.47 -1.22
C CYS A 16 4.00 9.00 -1.13
N THR A 17 3.78 9.64 -2.27
CA THR A 17 3.54 11.08 -2.36
C THR A 17 2.23 11.46 -1.68
N ARG A 18 2.12 12.72 -1.27
CA ARG A 18 0.93 13.26 -0.56
C ARG A 18 -0.08 13.93 -1.50
N GLU A 19 -0.08 13.60 -2.79
CA GLU A 19 -1.15 14.08 -3.66
C GLU A 19 -2.50 13.48 -3.26
N TRP A 20 -3.55 14.27 -3.42
CA TRP A 20 -4.92 13.89 -3.11
C TRP A 20 -5.68 13.53 -4.39
N HIS A 21 -5.79 12.24 -4.66
CA HIS A 21 -6.54 11.63 -5.76
C HIS A 21 -7.33 10.44 -5.22
N PRO A 22 -8.43 10.70 -4.48
CA PRO A 22 -9.01 9.69 -3.60
C PRO A 22 -9.60 8.51 -4.36
N LEU A 23 -9.39 7.31 -3.83
CA LEU A 23 -9.96 6.05 -4.30
C LEU A 23 -10.83 5.44 -3.21
N CYS A 24 -11.95 4.81 -3.60
CA CYS A 24 -12.78 4.01 -2.70
C CYS A 24 -12.48 2.53 -2.96
N GLY A 25 -12.17 1.78 -1.92
CA GLY A 25 -11.99 0.33 -1.96
C GLY A 25 -12.71 -0.34 -0.81
N ILE A 26 -12.88 -1.66 -0.91
CA ILE A 26 -13.41 -2.52 0.15
C ILE A 26 -12.21 -3.31 0.70
N ASP A 27 -12.09 -3.41 2.02
CA ASP A 27 -11.10 -4.27 2.65
C ASP A 27 -11.59 -5.73 2.81
N GLY A 28 -10.71 -6.63 3.25
CA GLY A 28 -11.02 -8.06 3.36
C GLY A 28 -12.12 -8.37 4.38
N ASP A 29 -12.42 -7.42 5.27
CA ASP A 29 -13.50 -7.48 6.25
C ASP A 29 -14.81 -6.84 5.74
N ASN A 30 -14.89 -6.53 4.43
CA ASN A 30 -16.00 -5.86 3.75
C ASN A 30 -16.28 -4.42 4.23
N ASN A 31 -15.28 -3.71 4.76
CA ASN A 31 -15.43 -2.31 5.11
C ASN A 31 -15.03 -1.41 3.95
N ASN A 32 -15.81 -0.35 3.72
CA ASN A 32 -15.43 0.70 2.77
C ASN A 32 -14.32 1.56 3.36
N ARG A 33 -13.23 1.73 2.60
CA ARG A 33 -12.10 2.56 2.95
C ARG A 33 -11.77 3.54 1.82
N THR A 34 -11.46 4.77 2.18
CA THR A 34 -10.96 5.78 1.24
C THR A 34 -9.44 5.88 1.35
N PHE A 35 -8.78 5.80 0.21
CA PHE A 35 -7.32 5.92 0.08
C PHE A 35 -7.00 7.27 -0.55
N GLY A 36 -5.97 7.96 -0.04
CA GLY A 36 -5.63 9.31 -0.51
C GLY A 36 -5.16 9.38 -1.96
N ASN A 37 -4.56 8.29 -2.46
CA ASN A 37 -4.14 8.10 -3.86
C ASN A 37 -3.90 6.61 -4.17
N LEU A 38 -3.53 6.30 -5.41
CA LEU A 38 -3.26 4.94 -5.89
C LEU A 38 -2.10 4.26 -5.17
N CYS A 39 -1.00 4.98 -4.91
CA CYS A 39 0.15 4.43 -4.20
C CYS A 39 -0.24 3.93 -2.80
N VAL A 40 -1.01 4.73 -2.05
CA VAL A 40 -1.48 4.36 -0.71
C VAL A 40 -2.41 3.15 -0.75
N TYR A 41 -3.22 3.01 -1.81
CA TYR A 41 -4.07 1.84 -2.03
C TYR A 41 -3.25 0.56 -2.29
N GLU A 42 -2.27 0.62 -3.20
CA GLU A 42 -1.41 -0.53 -3.53
C GLU A 42 -0.54 -0.95 -2.34
N LEU A 43 -0.02 0.02 -1.59
CA LEU A 43 0.70 -0.23 -0.34
C LEU A 43 -0.18 -0.99 0.66
N TYR A 44 -1.42 -0.55 0.83
CA TYR A 44 -2.37 -1.22 1.73
C TYR A 44 -2.61 -2.67 1.30
N ASN A 45 -2.82 -2.94 0.01
CA ASN A 45 -3.02 -4.31 -0.50
C ASN A 45 -1.77 -5.17 -0.36
N CYS A 46 -0.58 -4.59 -0.57
CA CYS A 46 0.67 -5.31 -0.35
C CYS A 46 0.87 -5.67 1.13
N GLN A 47 0.50 -4.78 2.06
CA GLN A 47 0.56 -5.03 3.50
C GLN A 47 -0.53 -6.00 3.97
N ASN A 48 -1.63 -6.11 3.22
CA ASN A 48 -2.80 -6.91 3.55
C ASN A 48 -3.12 -7.85 2.36
N PRO A 49 -2.29 -8.86 2.06
CA PRO A 49 -2.47 -9.76 0.91
C PRO A 49 -3.69 -10.70 1.02
N SER A 50 -4.42 -10.66 2.14
CA SER A 50 -5.67 -11.39 2.38
C SER A 50 -6.91 -10.55 2.09
N ASN A 51 -6.74 -9.39 1.44
CA ASN A 51 -7.79 -8.49 0.98
C ASN A 51 -8.36 -8.94 -0.36
#